data_AF-A0A2S9PMU5-F1
#
_entry.id   AF-A0A2S9PMU5-F1
#
_cell.length_a   1.000
_cell.length_b   1.000
_cell.length_c   1.000
_cell.angle_alpha   90.00
_cell.angle_beta   90.00
_cell.angle_gamma   90.00
#
_symmetry.space_group_name_H-M   'P 1'
#
loop_
_entity.id
_entity.type
_entity.pdbx_description
1 polymer ?
#
loop_
_entity_poly.entity_id
_entity_poly.type
_entity_poly.pdbx_seq_one_letter_code
_entity_poly.pdbx_strand_id
1 'polypeptide(L)'
;MADSYPAIAGILTETFGVEADAVHPETTFDQLDLDSLALVELSLLLEERTGHRLEELPATATLAEAAAAVDRLVAAGPDVPAPSADPTATGSAAAGSTATDPAAAAPAAGVRR
;
A
#
# COMPACT_ATOMS: atom_id res chain seq x y z
N MET A 1 -7.45 18.49 3.52
CA MET A 1 -6.66 17.69 4.48
C MET A 1 -7.57 16.57 4.91
N ALA A 2 -7.49 15.43 4.24
CA ALA A 2 -8.06 14.22 4.79
C ALA A 2 -7.20 13.86 6.02
N ASP A 3 -7.85 13.42 7.08
CA ASP A 3 -7.20 12.79 8.22
C ASP A 3 -7.81 11.40 8.31
N SER A 4 -7.12 10.44 7.72
CA SER A 4 -7.57 9.04 7.66
C SER A 4 -7.26 8.27 8.94
N TYR A 5 -6.46 8.85 9.85
CA TYR A 5 -6.13 8.25 11.14
C TYR A 5 -7.35 7.91 12.00
N PRO A 6 -8.33 8.81 12.25
CA PRO A 6 -9.52 8.49 13.03
C PRO A 6 -10.37 7.37 12.40
N ALA A 7 -10.38 7.24 11.06
CA ALA A 7 -11.07 6.14 10.40
C ALA A 7 -10.37 4.80 10.64
N ILE A 8 -9.05 4.77 10.54
CA ILE A 8 -8.22 3.60 10.85
C ILE A 8 -8.39 3.22 12.33
N ALA A 9 -8.21 4.18 13.24
CA ALA A 9 -8.37 3.97 14.68
C ALA A 9 -9.76 3.42 15.03
N GLY A 10 -10.82 3.99 14.45
CA GLY A 10 -12.19 3.51 14.63
C GLY A 10 -12.37 2.07 14.17
N ILE A 11 -11.86 1.70 12.99
CA ILE A 11 -11.91 0.32 12.50
C ILE A 11 -11.16 -0.63 13.44
N LEU A 12 -9.97 -0.23 13.91
CA LEU A 12 -9.17 -1.04 14.84
C LEU A 12 -9.92 -1.31 16.14
N THR A 13 -10.55 -0.28 16.73
CA THR A 13 -11.26 -0.43 17.99
C THR A 13 -12.63 -1.10 17.83
N GLU A 14 -13.37 -0.78 16.77
CA GLU A 14 -14.77 -1.21 16.60
C GLU A 14 -14.88 -2.57 15.89
N THR A 15 -14.04 -2.82 14.89
CA THR A 15 -14.09 -4.04 14.07
C THR A 15 -13.10 -5.10 14.57
N PHE A 16 -11.85 -4.70 14.82
CA PHE A 16 -10.79 -5.63 15.24
C PHE A 16 -10.71 -5.81 16.75
N GLY A 17 -11.40 -4.97 17.53
CA GLY A 17 -11.41 -5.05 18.99
C GLY A 17 -10.07 -4.71 19.64
N VAL A 18 -9.25 -3.89 18.97
CA VAL A 18 -7.99 -3.38 19.52
C VAL A 18 -8.29 -2.39 20.65
N GLU A 19 -7.56 -2.52 21.76
CA GLU A 19 -7.66 -1.60 22.89
C GLU A 19 -7.31 -0.16 22.47
N ALA A 20 -8.16 0.82 22.81
CA ALA A 20 -7.94 2.21 22.43
C ALA A 20 -6.62 2.78 22.96
N ASP A 21 -6.14 2.29 24.12
CA ASP A 21 -4.85 2.66 24.70
C ASP A 21 -3.65 2.10 23.92
N ALA A 22 -3.83 1.08 23.07
CA ALA A 22 -2.78 0.55 22.19
C ALA A 22 -2.70 1.30 20.84
N VAL A 23 -3.77 1.99 20.47
CA VAL A 23 -3.89 2.72 19.21
C VAL A 23 -3.16 4.06 19.30
N HIS A 24 -1.89 4.07 18.88
CA HIS A 24 -1.05 5.27 18.82
C HIS A 24 -0.42 5.44 17.42
N PRO A 25 -0.15 6.69 17.00
CA PRO A 25 0.41 6.97 15.67
C PRO A 25 1.75 6.27 15.41
N GLU A 26 2.54 6.02 16.46
CA GLU A 26 3.85 5.37 16.38
C GLU A 26 3.78 3.84 16.51
N THR A 27 2.61 3.28 16.86
CA THR A 27 2.43 1.83 16.99
C THR A 27 2.35 1.19 15.60
N THR A 28 3.01 0.05 15.42
CA THR A 28 2.92 -0.75 14.19
C THR A 28 1.77 -1.75 14.25
N PHE A 29 1.31 -2.23 13.10
CA PHE A 29 0.28 -3.27 13.07
C PHE A 29 0.73 -4.60 13.71
N ASP A 30 2.02 -4.94 13.58
CA ASP A 30 2.64 -6.09 14.25
C ASP A 30 2.57 -5.96 15.78
N GLN A 31 2.77 -4.76 16.32
CA GLN A 31 2.65 -4.49 17.76
C GLN A 31 1.20 -4.54 18.28
N LEU A 32 0.22 -4.43 17.38
CA LEU A 32 -1.20 -4.61 17.69
C LEU A 32 -1.63 -6.07 17.53
N ASP A 33 -0.69 -6.99 17.31
CA ASP A 33 -0.96 -8.41 17.03
C ASP A 33 -1.93 -8.60 15.85
N LEU A 34 -1.87 -7.71 14.84
CA LEU A 34 -2.66 -7.90 13.63
C LEU A 34 -2.00 -8.91 12.70
N ASP A 35 -2.69 -10.03 12.51
CA ASP A 35 -2.32 -11.03 11.51
C ASP A 35 -2.44 -10.49 10.07
N SER A 36 -1.78 -11.15 9.12
CA SER A 36 -1.86 -10.79 7.69
C SER A 36 -3.31 -10.78 7.16
N LEU A 37 -4.18 -11.68 7.65
CA LEU A 37 -5.59 -11.68 7.26
C LEU A 37 -6.32 -10.43 7.79
N ALA A 38 -6.02 -9.99 9.01
CA ALA A 38 -6.60 -8.78 9.58
C ALA A 38 -6.13 -7.52 8.83
N LEU A 39 -4.86 -7.50 8.38
CA LEU A 39 -4.33 -6.43 7.53
C LEU A 39 -5.02 -6.36 6.17
N VAL A 40 -5.30 -7.51 5.55
CA VAL A 40 -6.08 -7.58 4.31
C VAL A 40 -7.51 -7.05 4.53
N GLU A 41 -8.17 -7.48 5.61
CA GLU A 41 -9.52 -7.00 5.96
C GLU A 41 -9.55 -5.51 6.29
N LEU A 42 -8.55 -4.99 7.01
CA LEU A 42 -8.40 -3.57 7.29
C LEU A 42 -8.28 -2.77 5.99
N SER A 43 -7.49 -3.27 5.04
CA SER A 43 -7.33 -2.66 3.73
C SER A 43 -8.68 -2.60 3.01
N LEU A 44 -9.42 -3.70 2.93
CA LEU A 44 -10.77 -3.77 2.35
C LEU A 44 -11.76 -2.78 2.99
N LEU A 45 -11.79 -2.69 4.33
CA LEU A 45 -12.66 -1.74 5.04
C LEU A 45 -12.31 -0.28 4.73
N LEU A 46 -11.02 0.03 4.59
CA LEU A 46 -10.56 1.34 4.18
C LEU A 46 -10.89 1.62 2.71
N GLU A 47 -10.80 0.63 1.82
CA GLU A 47 -11.25 0.76 0.43
C GLU A 47 -12.74 1.07 0.36
N GLU A 48 -13.57 0.35 1.12
CA GLU A 48 -15.02 0.60 1.19
C GLU A 48 -15.36 1.99 1.72
N ARG A 49 -14.63 2.47 2.74
CA ARG A 49 -14.86 3.79 3.34
C ARG A 49 -14.37 4.94 2.47
N THR A 50 -13.22 4.77 1.81
CA THR A 50 -12.58 5.83 1.04
C THR A 50 -13.00 5.82 -0.43
N GLY A 51 -13.42 4.66 -0.95
CA GLY A 51 -13.71 4.44 -2.37
C GLY A 51 -12.46 4.31 -3.25
N HIS A 52 -11.27 4.16 -2.65
CA HIS A 52 -10.01 3.99 -3.38
C HIS A 52 -9.41 2.63 -3.11
N ARG A 53 -8.76 2.05 -4.13
CA ARG A 53 -8.05 0.78 -3.99
C ARG A 53 -6.75 0.97 -3.20
N LEU A 54 -6.58 0.19 -2.14
CA LEU A 54 -5.42 0.23 -1.27
C LEU A 54 -4.54 -0.99 -1.50
N GLU A 55 -3.23 -0.74 -1.51
CA GLU A 55 -2.27 -1.84 -1.42
C GLU A 55 -2.26 -2.41 0.00
N GLU A 56 -1.85 -3.67 0.12
CA GLU A 56 -1.74 -4.35 1.41
C GLU A 56 -0.78 -3.58 2.33
N LEU A 57 -1.25 -3.26 3.54
CA LEU A 57 -0.46 -2.56 4.54
C LEU A 57 0.58 -3.52 5.16
N PRO A 58 1.88 -3.18 5.15
CA PRO A 58 2.88 -4.04 5.75
C PRO A 58 2.74 -4.03 7.28
N ALA A 59 2.88 -5.18 7.93
CA ALA A 59 2.76 -5.29 9.39
C ALA A 59 3.72 -4.36 10.16
N THR A 60 4.86 -4.03 9.56
CA THR A 60 5.87 -3.13 10.13
C THR A 60 5.54 -1.64 9.98
N ALA A 61 4.51 -1.26 9.21
CA ALA A 61 4.11 0.13 9.10
C ALA A 61 3.41 0.60 10.37
N THR A 62 3.67 1.85 10.72
CA THR A 62 2.98 2.55 11.80
C THR A 62 1.58 3.01 11.39
N LEU A 63 0.70 3.23 12.37
CA LEU A 63 -0.63 3.77 12.11
C LEU A 63 -0.58 5.15 11.43
N ALA A 64 0.40 6.00 11.77
CA ALA A 64 0.59 7.28 11.11
C ALA A 64 1.04 7.15 9.64
N GLU A 65 1.92 6.19 9.34
CA GLU A 65 2.35 5.93 7.96
C GLU A 65 1.21 5.41 7.10
N ALA A 66 0.38 4.51 7.65
CA ALA A 66 -0.82 4.02 6.98
C ALA A 66 -1.82 5.15 6.72
N ALA A 67 -2.11 5.98 7.74
CA ALA A 67 -2.98 7.14 7.58
C ALA A 67 -2.46 8.10 6.48
N ALA A 68 -1.16 8.41 6.50
CA ALA A 68 -0.55 9.26 5.49
C ALA A 68 -0.59 8.64 4.08
N ALA A 69 -0.48 7.32 3.95
CA ALA A 69 -0.62 6.63 2.66
C ALA A 69 -2.05 6.77 2.12
N VAL A 70 -3.06 6.55 2.97
CA VAL A 70 -4.47 6.72 2.61
C VAL A 70 -4.77 8.19 2.27
N ASP A 71 -4.28 9.15 3.05
CA ASP A 71 -4.50 10.58 2.79
C ASP A 71 -3.91 11.01 1.45
N ARG A 72 -2.73 10.48 1.08
CA ARG A 72 -2.12 10.72 -0.24
C ARG A 72 -2.98 10.13 -1.36
N LEU A 73 -3.51 8.93 -1.18
CA LEU A 73 -4.35 8.26 -2.17
C LEU A 73 -5.65 9.04 -2.39
N VAL A 74 -6.31 9.45 -1.32
CA VAL A 74 -7.53 10.27 -1.36
C VAL A 74 -7.26 11.62 -2.02
N ALA A 75 -6.11 12.25 -1.71
CA ALA A 75 -5.71 13.52 -2.33
C ALA A 75 -5.37 13.39 -3.82
N ALA A 76 -4.92 12.22 -4.28
CA ALA A 76 -4.61 11.96 -5.70
C ALA A 76 -5.87 11.84 -6.58
N GLY A 77 -7.06 11.69 -5.98
CA GLY A 77 -8.34 11.55 -6.69
C GLY A 77 -8.74 10.09 -6.90
N PRO A 78 -10.02 9.82 -7.20
CA PRO A 78 -10.55 8.46 -7.32
C PRO A 78 -9.83 7.71 -8.43
N ASP A 79 -9.42 6.47 -8.14
CA ASP A 79 -8.96 5.51 -9.15
C ASP A 79 -10.20 4.99 -9.89
N VAL A 80 -10.87 5.89 -10.64
CA VAL A 80 -11.91 5.47 -11.57
C VAL A 80 -11.15 4.78 -12.71
N PRO A 81 -11.38 3.49 -13.01
CA PRO A 81 -11.00 3.00 -14.33
C PRO A 81 -11.77 3.88 -15.30
N ALA A 82 -11.06 4.75 -16.02
CA ALA A 82 -11.66 5.58 -17.05
C ALA A 82 -12.54 4.65 -17.90
N PRO A 83 -13.83 4.96 -18.12
CA PRO A 83 -14.61 4.20 -19.07
C PRO A 83 -13.89 4.34 -20.40
N SER A 84 -13.41 3.23 -20.95
CA SER A 84 -12.66 3.16 -22.19
C SER A 84 -13.25 4.10 -23.25
N ALA A 85 -12.55 5.20 -23.52
CA ALA A 85 -12.74 6.02 -24.70
C ALA A 85 -11.50 5.86 -25.59
N ASP A 86 -11.62 4.86 -26.47
CA ASP A 86 -10.95 4.63 -27.76
C ASP A 86 -9.42 4.44 -27.86
N PRO A 87 -8.96 3.22 -28.26
CA PRO A 87 -7.66 3.01 -28.86
C PRO A 87 -7.76 3.29 -30.38
N THR A 88 -7.78 4.56 -30.80
CA THR A 88 -7.59 4.86 -32.23
C THR A 88 -6.12 5.13 -32.51
N ALA A 89 -5.49 4.14 -33.13
CA ALA A 89 -4.14 4.22 -33.68
C ALA A 89 -3.95 5.43 -34.62
N THR A 90 -2.76 6.06 -34.56
CA THR A 90 -1.97 6.62 -35.68
C THR A 90 -0.84 7.47 -35.06
N GLY A 91 0.46 7.21 -35.18
CA GLY A 91 1.25 6.20 -35.88
C GLY A 91 2.74 6.60 -35.80
N SER A 92 3.64 5.63 -36.12
CA SER A 92 4.92 5.79 -36.86
C SER A 92 5.98 6.80 -36.34
N ALA A 93 7.27 6.54 -36.17
CA ALA A 93 8.27 5.47 -36.34
C ALA A 93 9.54 6.07 -35.66
N ALA A 94 10.56 5.37 -35.14
CA ALA A 94 11.62 4.61 -35.82
C ALA A 94 12.72 4.41 -34.73
N ALA A 95 13.15 3.18 -34.42
CA ALA A 95 14.36 2.53 -34.93
C ALA A 95 15.65 2.78 -34.10
N GLY A 96 16.31 1.66 -33.74
CA GLY A 96 17.67 1.56 -33.18
C GLY A 96 17.70 0.67 -31.94
N SER A 97 17.85 -0.66 -32.05
CA SER A 97 19.15 -1.41 -32.00
C SER A 97 19.89 -1.17 -30.69
N THR A 98 20.25 -2.13 -29.83
CA THR A 98 20.91 -3.45 -29.98
C THR A 98 20.75 -4.23 -28.66
N ALA A 99 20.31 -5.49 -28.65
CA ALA A 99 21.13 -6.71 -28.67
C ALA A 99 22.25 -6.83 -27.60
N THR A 100 22.09 -7.86 -26.75
CA THR A 100 23.13 -8.72 -26.13
C THR A 100 23.89 -8.11 -24.93
N ASP A 101 24.00 -8.73 -23.74
CA ASP A 101 24.38 -10.11 -23.41
C ASP A 101 23.99 -10.50 -21.95
N PRO A 102 23.79 -11.80 -21.64
CA PRO A 102 23.71 -12.33 -20.28
C PRO A 102 25.01 -13.01 -19.83
N ALA A 103 25.57 -12.62 -18.68
CA ALA A 103 26.30 -13.45 -17.69
C ALA A 103 27.38 -12.69 -16.92
N ALA A 104 27.35 -12.77 -15.58
CA ALA A 104 28.49 -12.90 -14.65
C ALA A 104 27.95 -12.68 -13.22
N ALA A 105 27.70 -13.73 -12.45
CA ALA A 105 28.70 -14.34 -11.56
C ALA A 105 29.23 -13.36 -10.50
N ALA A 106 28.73 -13.50 -9.27
CA ALA A 106 29.41 -13.03 -8.07
C ALA A 106 29.38 -14.14 -7.00
N PRO A 107 30.52 -14.77 -6.69
CA PRO A 107 30.76 -15.45 -5.43
C PRO A 107 31.72 -14.61 -4.57
N ALA A 108 31.30 -14.26 -3.36
CA ALA A 108 32.18 -13.84 -2.26
C ALA A 108 31.39 -14.02 -0.96
N ALA A 109 31.70 -15.00 -0.11
CA ALA A 109 32.83 -15.05 0.83
C ALA A 109 32.40 -14.60 2.23
N GLY A 110 32.32 -15.58 3.14
CA GLY A 110 32.80 -15.50 4.52
C GLY A 110 32.24 -14.41 5.45
N VAL A 111 31.35 -14.82 6.35
CA VAL A 111 31.38 -14.34 7.74
C VAL A 111 31.53 -15.54 8.67
N ARG A 112 32.61 -15.50 9.43
CA ARG A 112 32.90 -16.37 10.57
C ARG A 112 31.86 -16.11 11.67
N ARG A 113 31.29 -17.17 12.24
CA ARG A 113 31.43 -17.43 13.68
C ARG A 113 31.15 -18.89 14.01
#